data_AF-A0A2G3Q034-F1
#
_entry.id   AF-A0A2G3Q034-F1
#
_cell.length_a   1.000
_cell.length_b   1.000
_cell.length_c   1.000
_cell.angle_alpha   90.00
_cell.angle_beta   90.00
_cell.angle_gamma   90.00
#
_symmetry.space_group_name_H-M   'P 1'
#
loop_
_entity.id
_entity.type
_entity.pdbx_description
1 polymer ?
#
loop_
_entity_poly.entity_id
_entity_poly.type
_entity_poly.pdbx_seq_one_letter_code
_entity_poly.pdbx_strand_id
1 'polypeptide(L)'
;MKKYGFEVVDSTDYGYELLALSFDGAMPRFTQKVKNSKIDSDELTIYYDMQCPFVYQNIEKLKVFCETEGISAIFNQVDTLEQAKELPCVFNNYSIFYKREFETVNQVDVAYIKRLLKKGDQ
;
A
#
# COMPACT_ATOMS: atom_id res chain seq x y z
N MET A 1 -19.98 9.98 0.45
CA MET A 1 -20.24 8.84 -0.47
C MET A 1 -21.57 8.17 -0.17
N LYS A 2 -21.80 7.58 1.01
CA LYS A 2 -23.07 6.88 1.34
C LYS A 2 -24.34 7.73 1.12
N LYS A 3 -24.32 9.02 1.51
CA LYS A 3 -25.42 9.97 1.24
C LYS A 3 -25.71 10.26 -0.25
N TYR A 4 -24.84 9.83 -1.16
CA TYR A 4 -24.96 9.98 -2.60
C TYR A 4 -25.30 8.66 -3.30
N GLY A 5 -25.80 7.67 -2.55
CA GLY A 5 -26.23 6.37 -3.10
C GLY A 5 -25.13 5.32 -3.24
N PHE A 6 -23.91 5.59 -2.77
CA PHE A 6 -22.85 4.58 -2.73
C PHE A 6 -23.09 3.58 -1.60
N GLU A 7 -22.91 2.30 -1.90
CA GLU A 7 -23.05 1.20 -0.94
C GLU A 7 -21.70 0.55 -0.68
N VAL A 8 -21.53 -0.04 0.52
CA VAL A 8 -20.36 -0.87 0.82
C VAL A 8 -20.59 -2.23 0.18
N VAL A 9 -19.74 -2.60 -0.78
CA VAL A 9 -19.86 -3.85 -1.54
C VAL A 9 -18.80 -4.88 -1.18
N ASP A 10 -17.75 -4.44 -0.49
CA ASP A 10 -16.70 -5.29 0.04
C ASP A 10 -15.92 -4.55 1.16
N SER A 11 -15.26 -5.28 2.05
CA SER A 11 -14.49 -4.71 3.18
C SER A 11 -13.29 -5.55 3.56
N THR A 12 -12.21 -4.93 4.03
CA THR A 12 -11.03 -5.63 4.54
C THR A 12 -10.98 -5.60 6.07
N ASP A 13 -10.42 -6.63 6.68
CA ASP A 13 -10.31 -6.73 8.15
C ASP A 13 -9.35 -5.69 8.75
N TYR A 14 -8.52 -5.08 7.89
CA TYR A 14 -7.61 -3.99 8.24
C TYR A 14 -8.18 -2.59 7.91
N GLY A 15 -9.50 -2.48 7.73
CA GLY A 15 -10.22 -1.20 7.87
C GLY A 15 -10.53 -0.45 6.57
N TYR A 16 -10.48 -1.10 5.40
CA TYR A 16 -10.88 -0.46 4.14
C TYR A 16 -12.24 -0.97 3.65
N GLU A 17 -13.10 -0.04 3.23
CA GLU A 17 -14.38 -0.31 2.56
C GLU A 17 -14.25 -0.05 1.05
N LEU A 18 -14.74 -0.97 0.22
CA LEU A 18 -14.97 -0.71 -1.20
C LEU A 18 -16.40 -0.21 -1.38
N LEU A 19 -16.53 0.99 -1.92
CA LEU A 19 -17.82 1.60 -2.19
C LEU A 19 -18.12 1.58 -3.68
N ALA A 20 -19.35 1.24 -4.04
CA ALA A 20 -19.81 1.27 -5.42
C ALA A 20 -21.15 2.00 -5.56
N LEU A 21 -21.30 2.70 -6.68
CA LEU A 21 -22.58 3.17 -7.20
C LEU A 21 -22.75 2.49 -8.56
N SER A 22 -23.62 1.49 -8.62
CA SER A 22 -23.82 0.69 -9.82
C SER A 22 -25.01 1.20 -10.63
N PHE A 23 -24.83 1.36 -11.93
CA PHE A 23 -25.89 1.76 -12.87
C PHE A 23 -26.46 0.58 -13.66
N ASP A 24 -25.76 -0.55 -13.66
CA ASP A 24 -26.05 -1.78 -14.42
C ASP A 24 -26.18 -3.03 -13.53
N GLY A 25 -26.04 -2.87 -12.21
CA GLY A 25 -26.06 -3.94 -11.22
C GLY A 25 -24.71 -4.63 -11.00
N ALA A 26 -23.67 -4.30 -11.77
CA ALA A 26 -22.32 -4.83 -11.53
C ALA A 26 -21.72 -4.22 -10.26
N MET A 27 -21.20 -5.07 -9.37
CA MET A 27 -20.57 -4.67 -8.12
C MET A 27 -19.11 -5.15 -8.08
N PRO A 28 -18.12 -4.23 -7.94
CA PRO A 28 -16.73 -4.62 -7.84
C PRO A 28 -16.46 -5.32 -6.50
N ARG A 29 -15.41 -6.13 -6.47
CA ARG A 29 -14.93 -6.81 -5.25
C ARG A 29 -13.42 -6.78 -5.22
N PHE A 30 -12.86 -6.80 -4.02
CA PHE A 30 -11.43 -7.01 -3.85
C PHE A 30 -11.05 -8.42 -4.28
N THR A 31 -9.81 -8.60 -4.74
CA THR A 31 -9.25 -9.94 -4.91
C THR A 31 -9.06 -10.58 -3.53
N GLN A 32 -9.00 -11.91 -3.47
CA GLN A 32 -8.71 -12.61 -2.21
C GLN A 32 -7.34 -12.21 -1.64
N LYS A 33 -6.37 -11.89 -2.51
CA LYS A 33 -5.04 -11.46 -2.09
C LYS A 33 -5.06 -10.19 -1.27
N VAL A 34 -5.86 -9.20 -1.66
CA VAL A 34 -6.03 -7.93 -0.92
C VAL A 34 -6.39 -8.19 0.55
N LYS A 35 -7.14 -9.25 0.86
CA LYS A 35 -7.57 -9.58 2.23
C LYS A 35 -6.45 -10.07 3.14
N ASN A 36 -5.32 -10.53 2.57
CA ASN A 36 -4.25 -11.13 3.36
C ASN A 36 -3.48 -10.11 4.20
N SER A 37 -3.36 -8.86 3.73
CA SER A 37 -2.65 -7.76 4.39
C SER A 37 -1.23 -8.08 4.87
N LYS A 38 -0.59 -9.08 4.25
CA LYS A 38 0.71 -9.61 4.67
C LYS A 38 1.59 -9.97 3.49
N ILE A 39 2.89 -9.84 3.69
CA ILE A 39 3.94 -10.27 2.76
C ILE A 39 4.90 -11.23 3.46
N ASP A 40 5.74 -11.92 2.70
CA ASP A 40 6.72 -12.86 3.26
C ASP A 40 8.00 -12.19 3.76
N SER A 41 8.29 -10.97 3.31
CA SER A 41 9.49 -10.23 3.71
C SER A 41 9.33 -9.57 5.08
N ASP A 42 10.36 -9.69 5.91
CA ASP A 42 10.50 -8.92 7.15
C ASP A 42 11.07 -7.51 6.90
N GLU A 43 11.68 -7.29 5.74
CA GLU A 43 12.30 -6.01 5.37
C GLU A 43 11.26 -4.93 5.09
N LEU A 44 11.68 -3.66 5.20
CA LEU A 44 10.87 -2.52 4.79
C LEU A 44 10.57 -2.63 3.29
N THR A 45 9.33 -2.95 2.92
CA THR A 45 8.95 -3.19 1.52
C THR A 45 7.97 -2.12 1.07
N ILE A 46 8.32 -1.41 0.00
CA ILE A 46 7.53 -0.32 -0.57
C ILE A 46 7.12 -0.69 -1.98
N TYR A 47 5.82 -0.78 -2.23
CA TYR A 47 5.26 -0.91 -3.58
C TYR A 47 4.81 0.47 -4.05
N TYR A 48 5.13 0.83 -5.29
CA TYR A 48 4.79 2.14 -5.82
C TYR A 48 4.56 2.09 -7.33
N ASP A 49 3.68 2.96 -7.84
CA ASP A 49 3.58 3.21 -9.28
C ASP A 49 3.90 4.67 -9.61
N MET A 50 4.01 4.97 -10.90
CA MET A 50 4.38 6.29 -11.40
C MET A 50 3.17 7.13 -11.83
N GLN A 51 1.95 6.79 -11.38
CA GLN A 51 0.74 7.54 -11.70
C GLN A 51 0.70 8.91 -10.98
N CYS A 52 1.47 9.08 -9.91
CA CYS A 52 1.60 10.34 -9.20
C CYS A 52 3.01 10.93 -9.35
N PRO A 53 3.16 12.19 -9.83
CA PRO A 53 4.47 12.80 -10.09
C PRO A 53 5.31 13.00 -8.82
N PHE A 54 4.68 12.98 -7.65
CA PHE A 54 5.36 13.12 -6.35
C PHE A 54 6.01 11.81 -5.87
N VAL A 55 5.57 10.65 -6.38
CA VAL A 55 6.09 9.33 -5.94
C VAL A 55 7.58 9.22 -6.23
N TYR A 56 8.01 9.61 -7.43
CA TYR A 56 9.41 9.47 -7.83
C TYR A 56 10.37 10.16 -6.86
N GLN A 57 10.13 11.44 -6.57
CA GLN A 57 10.97 12.22 -5.66
C GLN A 57 10.92 11.69 -4.23
N ASN A 58 9.78 11.12 -3.81
CA ASN A 58 9.65 10.51 -2.49
C ASN A 58 10.47 9.22 -2.39
N ILE A 59 10.35 8.32 -3.38
CA ILE A 59 11.08 7.05 -3.44
C ILE A 59 12.59 7.29 -3.45
N GLU A 60 13.09 8.22 -4.25
CA GLU A 60 14.52 8.53 -4.29
C GLU A 60 15.04 9.04 -2.93
N LYS A 61 14.27 9.89 -2.24
CA LYS A 61 14.63 10.35 -0.88
C LYS A 61 14.67 9.19 0.11
N LEU A 62 13.72 8.25 0.03
CA LEU A 62 13.66 7.09 0.92
C LEU A 62 14.78 6.09 0.64
N LYS A 63 15.14 5.85 -0.63
CA LYS A 63 16.29 5.03 -1.01
C LYS A 63 17.59 5.57 -0.43
N VAL A 64 17.89 6.85 -0.68
CA VAL A 64 19.10 7.51 -0.14
C VAL A 64 19.13 7.42 1.38
N PHE A 65 17.99 7.62 2.05
CA PHE A 65 17.89 7.48 3.50
C PHE A 65 18.21 6.04 3.96
N CYS A 66 17.60 5.03 3.33
CA CYS A 66 17.83 3.63 3.71
C CYS A 66 19.28 3.20 3.48
N GLU A 67 19.87 3.60 2.34
CA GLU A 67 21.27 3.35 2.00
C GLU A 67 22.22 4.01 3.02
N THR A 68 21.96 5.26 3.39
CA THR A 68 22.82 6.01 4.32
C THR A 68 22.81 5.41 5.74
N GLU A 69 21.67 4.88 6.18
CA GLU A 69 21.51 4.32 7.53
C GLU A 69 21.71 2.79 7.58
N GLY A 70 22.01 2.14 6.44
CA GLY A 70 22.17 0.69 6.36
C GLY A 70 20.88 -0.11 6.62
N ILE A 71 19.72 0.46 6.27
CA ILE A 71 18.41 -0.18 6.44
C ILE A 71 18.15 -1.10 5.23
N SER A 72 17.82 -2.37 5.50
CA SER A 72 17.37 -3.30 4.46
C SER A 72 15.96 -2.92 3.99
N ALA A 73 15.85 -2.50 2.73
CA ALA A 73 14.59 -2.05 2.15
C ALA A 73 14.44 -2.51 0.69
N ILE A 74 13.22 -2.91 0.34
CA ILE A 74 12.84 -3.39 -0.99
C ILE A 74 11.89 -2.37 -1.61
N PHE A 75 12.24 -1.89 -2.81
CA PHE A 75 11.43 -0.93 -3.57
C PHE A 75 10.93 -1.59 -4.85
N ASN A 76 9.64 -1.89 -4.90
CA ASN A 76 8.99 -2.60 -6.00
C ASN A 76 8.12 -1.63 -6.82
N GLN A 77 8.54 -1.35 -8.05
CA GLN A 77 7.69 -0.62 -8.99
C GLN A 77 6.58 -1.54 -9.52
N VAL A 78 5.35 -1.05 -9.48
CA VAL A 78 4.14 -1.68 -10.01
C VAL A 78 3.77 -0.94 -11.28
N ASP A 79 3.96 -1.57 -12.43
CA ASP A 79 3.75 -0.97 -13.75
C ASP A 79 2.77 -1.75 -14.63
N THR A 80 2.23 -2.86 -14.11
CA THR A 80 1.21 -3.68 -14.79
C THR A 80 -0.04 -3.85 -13.94
N LEU A 81 -1.17 -4.07 -14.63
CA LEU A 81 -2.45 -4.38 -14.00
C LEU A 81 -2.36 -5.68 -13.19
N GLU A 82 -1.64 -6.67 -13.72
CA GLU A 82 -1.42 -7.96 -13.11
C GLU A 82 -0.68 -7.80 -11.79
N GLN A 83 0.46 -7.09 -11.74
CA GLN A 83 1.16 -6.82 -10.49
C GLN A 83 0.26 -6.11 -9.47
N ALA A 84 -0.49 -5.08 -9.88
CA ALA A 84 -1.37 -4.34 -8.98
C ALA A 84 -2.46 -5.25 -8.37
N LYS A 85 -3.05 -6.16 -9.15
CA LYS A 85 -4.07 -7.12 -8.68
C LYS A 85 -3.52 -8.19 -7.75
N GLU A 86 -2.22 -8.47 -7.85
CA GLU A 86 -1.53 -9.50 -7.07
C GLU A 86 -1.04 -8.99 -5.70
N LEU A 87 -1.13 -7.68 -5.44
CA LEU A 87 -0.71 -7.10 -4.16
C LEU A 87 -1.62 -7.54 -3.01
N PRO A 88 -1.06 -7.82 -1.82
CA PRO A 88 -1.83 -8.24 -0.66
C PRO A 88 -2.40 -7.06 0.13
N CYS A 89 -2.76 -5.96 -0.54
CA CYS A 89 -3.41 -4.81 0.09
C CYS A 89 -4.27 -4.05 -0.91
N VAL A 90 -5.08 -3.13 -0.40
CA VAL A 90 -5.72 -2.15 -1.27
C VAL A 90 -4.60 -1.30 -1.87
N PHE A 91 -4.63 -1.10 -3.17
CA PHE A 91 -3.56 -0.40 -3.85
C PHE A 91 -4.15 0.66 -4.77
N ASN A 92 -3.76 1.91 -4.50
CA ASN A 92 -4.02 3.01 -5.40
C ASN A 92 -2.75 3.25 -6.23
N ASN A 93 -1.66 3.66 -5.57
CA ASN A 93 -0.37 3.94 -6.20
C ASN A 93 0.85 3.77 -5.27
N TYR A 94 0.63 3.43 -4.02
CA TYR A 94 1.68 3.34 -3.00
C TYR A 94 1.22 2.40 -1.89
N SER A 95 2.14 1.61 -1.33
CA SER A 95 1.92 0.88 -0.09
C SER A 95 3.23 0.55 0.60
N ILE A 96 3.17 0.46 1.93
CA ILE A 96 4.30 0.07 2.79
C ILE A 96 3.92 -1.15 3.59
N PHE A 97 4.86 -2.08 3.66
CA PHE A 97 4.88 -3.21 4.56
C PHE A 97 6.17 -3.22 5.36
N TYR A 98 6.10 -3.69 6.60
CA TYR A 98 7.27 -3.91 7.44
C TYR A 98 7.00 -5.06 8.40
N LYS A 99 8.00 -5.94 8.61
CA LYS A 99 7.83 -7.15 9.43
C LYS A 99 6.59 -7.95 9.06
N ARG A 100 6.41 -8.16 7.75
CA ARG A 100 5.30 -8.93 7.14
C ARG A 100 3.92 -8.29 7.25
N GLU A 101 3.76 -7.16 7.93
CA GLU A 101 2.47 -6.50 8.17
C GLU A 101 2.26 -5.31 7.24
N PHE A 102 1.01 -5.08 6.84
CA PHE A 102 0.59 -3.89 6.11
C PHE A 102 0.59 -2.66 7.04
N GLU A 103 1.24 -1.58 6.61
CA GLU A 103 1.36 -0.35 7.40
C GLU A 103 0.47 0.78 6.86
N THR A 104 0.55 1.07 5.55
CA THR A 104 -0.21 2.17 4.96
C THR A 104 -0.22 2.13 3.43
N VAL A 105 -1.22 2.79 2.81
CA VAL A 105 -1.23 3.14 1.38
C VAL A 105 -0.84 4.60 1.10
N ASN A 106 -0.52 5.37 2.14
CA ASN A 106 -0.18 6.77 1.99
C ASN A 106 1.32 6.93 1.77
N GLN A 107 1.71 7.91 0.95
CA GLN A 107 3.10 8.34 0.88
C GLN A 107 3.55 8.88 2.23
N VAL A 108 4.77 8.55 2.63
CA VAL A 108 5.33 8.94 3.94
C VAL A 108 6.69 9.60 3.78
N ASP A 109 7.12 10.31 4.82
CA ASP A 109 8.45 10.92 4.88
C ASP A 109 9.45 10.04 5.66
N VAL A 110 10.72 10.48 5.66
CA VAL A 110 11.79 9.83 6.43
C VAL A 110 11.45 9.78 7.92
N ALA A 111 10.77 10.78 8.46
CA ALA A 111 10.41 10.82 9.88
C ALA A 111 9.43 9.71 10.25
N TYR A 112 8.47 9.39 9.37
CA TYR A 112 7.59 8.24 9.52
C TYR A 112 8.36 6.92 9.49
N ILE A 113 9.25 6.71 8.51
CA ILE A 113 10.06 5.49 8.42
C ILE A 113 10.89 5.31 9.69
N LYS A 114 11.53 6.37 10.20
CA LYS A 114 12.26 6.32 11.48
C LYS A 114 11.39 5.88 12.66
N ARG A 115 10.13 6.30 12.72
CA ARG A 115 9.20 5.87 13.79
C ARG A 115 8.77 4.42 13.60
N LEU A 116 8.50 4.02 12.37
CA LEU A 116 8.11 2.65 12.02
C LEU A 116 9.19 1.64 12.43
N LEU A 117 10.45 1.90 12.06
CA LEU A 117 11.58 1.04 12.40
C LEU A 117 11.77 0.90 13.92
N LYS A 118 11.72 2.01 14.65
CA LYS A 118 11.81 2.01 16.12
C LYS A 118 10.70 1.20 16.81
N LYS A 119 9.50 1.17 16.24
CA LYS A 119 8.37 0.39 16.76
C LYS A 119 8.59 -1.10 16.53
N GLY A 120 9.18 -1.48 15.39
CA GLY A 120 9.44 -2.88 15.09
C GLY A 120 10.56 -3.47 15.93
N ASP A 121 11.57 -2.71 16.31
CA ASP A 121 12.74 -3.21 17.07
C ASP A 121 12.47 -3.45 18.56
N GLN A 122 11.24 -3.24 19.03
CA GLN A 122 10.75 -3.60 20.36
C GLN A 122 10.07 -4.96 20.37
#